data_AF-J2K6D9-F1
#
_entry.id   AF-J2K6D9-F1
#
_cell.length_a   1.000
_cell.length_b   1.000
_cell.length_c   1.000
_cell.angle_alpha   90.00
_cell.angle_beta   90.00
_cell.angle_gamma   90.00
#
_symmetry.space_group_name_H-M   'P 1'
#
loop_
_entity.id
_entity.type
_entity.pdbx_description
1 polymer ?
#
loop_
_entity_poly.entity_id
_entity_poly.type
_entity_poly.pdbx_seq_one_letter_code
_entity_poly.pdbx_strand_id
1 'polypeptide(L)' 'MVATDIAARGIDIDDLPHVVKYELPNIPETYVHRIGRTGRAGTEGTAISFCDTDERLDLKNIQKLIGFTMPVRSFYK' A
#
# COMPACT_ATOMS: atom_id res chain seq x y z
N MET A 1 -8.74 1.36 -11.75
CA MET A 1 -7.57 1.69 -12.60
C MET A 1 -6.43 0.76 -12.22
N VAL A 2 -5.68 0.24 -13.18
CA VAL A 2 -4.41 -0.48 -12.93
C VAL A 2 -3.31 0.36 -13.56
N ALA A 3 -2.30 0.75 -12.78
CA ALA A 3 -1.22 1.61 -13.24
C ALA A 3 0.10 1.23 -12.59
N THR A 4 1.18 1.29 -13.38
CA THR A 4 2.56 1.23 -12.88
C THR A 4 3.02 2.63 -12.47
N ASP A 5 4.14 2.72 -11.75
CA ASP A 5 4.66 4.00 -11.27
C ASP A 5 4.97 5.01 -12.39
N ILE A 6 5.28 4.52 -13.59
CA ILE A 6 5.47 5.35 -14.79
C ILE A 6 4.13 5.88 -15.30
N ALA A 7 3.13 5.01 -15.41
CA ALA A 7 1.81 5.36 -15.92
C ALA A 7 1.03 6.31 -14.96
N ALA A 8 1.34 6.27 -13.67
CA ALA A 8 0.69 7.12 -12.66
C ALA A 8 1.29 8.54 -12.54
N ARG A 9 2.42 8.85 -13.20
CA ARG A 9 3.03 10.19 -13.14
C ARG A 9 2.15 11.21 -13.85
N GLY A 10 1.77 12.27 -13.12
CA GLY A 10 0.89 13.34 -13.64
C GLY A 10 -0.60 13.05 -13.51
N ILE A 11 -0.96 11.90 -12.92
CA ILE A 11 -2.35 11.55 -12.62
C ILE A 11 -2.56 11.75 -11.11
N ASP A 12 -3.30 12.81 -10.76
CA ASP A 12 -3.76 13.03 -9.39
C ASP A 12 -5.15 12.41 -9.23
N ILE A 13 -5.22 11.30 -8.50
CA ILE A 13 -6.47 10.60 -8.20
C ILE A 13 -6.59 10.48 -6.70
N ASP A 14 -7.63 11.10 -6.16
CA ASP A 14 -7.99 11.07 -4.76
C ASP A 14 -9.31 10.31 -4.54
N ASP A 15 -9.58 10.00 -3.27
CA ASP A 15 -10.85 9.44 -2.77
C ASP A 15 -11.30 8.13 -3.43
N LEU A 16 -10.35 7.21 -3.64
CA LEU A 16 -10.66 5.86 -4.09
C LEU A 16 -11.22 5.01 -2.93
N PRO A 17 -12.24 4.16 -3.18
CA PRO A 17 -12.74 3.23 -2.15
C PRO A 17 -11.72 2.13 -1.82
N HIS A 18 -10.89 1.75 -2.81
CA HIS A 18 -9.91 0.68 -2.68
C HIS A 18 -8.60 1.02 -3.38
N VAL A 19 -7.49 0.67 -2.73
CA VAL A 19 -6.13 0.71 -3.30
C VAL A 19 -5.54 -0.69 -3.18
N VAL A 20 -5.06 -1.24 -4.29
CA VAL A 20 -4.38 -2.55 -4.32
C VAL A 20 -2.96 -2.37 -4.82
N LYS A 21 -1.99 -2.89 -4.06
CA LYS A 21 -0.57 -2.89 -4.41
C LYS A 21 -0.09 -4.31 -4.73
N TYR A 22 0.55 -4.46 -5.89
CA TYR A 22 1.15 -5.72 -6.33
C TYR A 22 2.53 -5.98 -5.74
N GLU A 23 3.27 -4.93 -5.41
CA GLU A 23 4.63 -4.99 -4.86
C GLU A 23 4.75 -3.93 -3.76
N LEU A 24 5.58 -4.22 -2.75
CA LEU A 24 5.86 -3.28 -1.68
C LEU A 24 7.01 -2.35 -2.07
N PRO A 25 6.89 -1.03 -1.84
CA PRO A 25 8.02 -0.14 -2.03
C PRO A 25 9.04 -0.37 -0.91
N ASN A 26 10.32 -0.35 -1.27
CA ASN A 26 11.44 -0.42 -0.33
C ASN A 26 11.58 0.83 0.57
N ILE A 27 10.89 1.92 0.23
CA ILE A 27 10.82 3.15 1.04
C ILE A 27 9.44 3.19 1.73
N PRO A 28 9.38 3.05 3.06
CA PRO A 28 8.12 3.03 3.82
C PRO A 28 7.20 4.25 3.60
N GLU A 29 7.76 5.45 3.51
CA GLU A 29 6.98 6.68 3.29
C GLU A 29 6.28 6.64 1.93
N THR A 30 6.93 6.04 0.93
CA THR A 30 6.34 5.84 -0.40
C THR A 30 5.10 4.95 -0.31
N TYR A 31 5.08 3.95 0.57
CA TYR A 31 3.88 3.14 0.80
C TYR A 31 2.73 3.99 1.32
N VAL A 32 2.96 4.74 2.39
CA VAL A 32 1.95 5.60 3.03
C VAL A 32 1.38 6.63 2.05
N HIS A 33 2.24 7.30 1.27
CA HIS A 33 1.79 8.27 0.27
C HIS A 33 0.93 7.65 -0.84
N ARG A 34 1.19 6.39 -1.20
CA ARG A 34 0.44 5.68 -2.24
C ARG A 34 -0.90 5.15 -1.74
N ILE A 35 -0.95 4.61 -0.53
CA ILE A 35 -2.21 4.14 0.06
C ILE A 35 -3.09 5.29 0.56
N GLY A 36 -2.51 6.47 0.81
CA GLY A 36 -3.25 7.68 1.22
C GLY A 36 -4.25 8.23 0.20
N ARG A 37 -4.50 7.51 -0.91
CA ARG A 37 -5.56 7.80 -1.88
C ARG A 37 -6.92 7.17 -1.52
N THR A 38 -6.99 6.46 -0.40
CA THR A 38 -8.23 5.92 0.17
C THR A 38 -8.40 6.38 1.63
N GLY A 39 -9.63 6.42 2.13
CA GLY A 39 -9.92 6.68 3.55
C GLY A 39 -9.56 8.07 4.07
N ARG A 40 -9.69 9.12 3.24
CA ARG A 40 -9.42 10.52 3.63
C ARG A 40 -10.66 11.18 4.25
N ALA A 41 -10.45 12.26 5.01
CA ALA A 41 -11.53 13.12 5.53
C ALA A 41 -12.64 12.39 6.31
N GLY A 42 -12.29 11.34 7.06
CA GLY A 42 -13.25 10.56 7.86
C GLY A 42 -14.04 9.52 7.04
N THR A 43 -13.72 9.36 5.76
CA THR A 43 -14.25 8.25 4.95
C THR A 43 -13.51 6.95 5.28
N GLU A 44 -14.20 5.83 5.13
CA GLU A 44 -13.57 4.51 5.17
C GLU A 44 -12.88 4.21 3.84
N GLY A 45 -11.80 3.43 3.91
CA GLY A 45 -11.01 3.06 2.76
C GLY A 45 -10.31 1.73 2.99
N THR A 46 -10.02 1.00 1.93
CA THR A 46 -9.31 -0.28 2.04
C THR A 46 -8.05 -0.28 1.19
N ALA A 47 -6.90 -0.49 1.83
CA ALA A 47 -5.65 -0.76 1.16
C ALA A 47 -5.29 -2.26 1.30
N ILE A 48 -5.04 -2.92 0.18
CA ILE A 48 -4.57 -4.31 0.13
C ILE A 48 -3.20 -4.31 -0.55
N SER A 49 -2.27 -5.12 -0.04
CA SER A 49 -0.94 -5.23 -0.61
C SER A 49 -0.54 -6.70 -0.69
N PHE A 50 -0.02 -7.09 -1.84
CA PHE A 50 0.72 -8.33 -1.99
C PHE A 50 2.14 -8.10 -1.49
N CYS A 51 2.71 -9.14 -0.90
CA CYS A 51 4.04 -9.14 -0.33
C CYS A 51 4.66 -10.51 -0.61
N ASP A 52 5.74 -10.54 -1.36
CA ASP A 52 6.53 -11.75 -1.53
C ASP A 52 7.44 -11.98 -0.32
N THR A 53 8.10 -13.14 -0.30
CA THR A 53 9.01 -13.57 0.75
C THR A 53 10.20 -12.62 0.90
N ASP A 54 10.69 -12.10 -0.22
CA ASP A 54 11.85 -11.20 -0.25
C ASP A 54 11.49 -9.77 0.21
N GLU A 55 10.20 -9.39 0.15
CA GLU A 55 9.70 -8.06 0.56
C GLU A 55 9.32 -8.00 2.05
N ARG A 56 9.52 -9.09 2.82
CA ARG A 56 9.17 -9.14 4.25
C ARG A 56 9.90 -8.08 5.09
N LEU A 57 11.11 -7.71 4.69
CA LEU A 57 11.86 -6.64 5.36
C LEU A 57 11.19 -5.28 5.12
N ASP A 58 10.73 -5.01 3.90
CA ASP A 58 10.02 -3.79 3.55
C ASP A 58 8.69 -3.69 4.30
N LEU A 59 7.93 -4.79 4.36
CA LEU A 59 6.72 -4.88 5.19
C LEU A 59 7.01 -4.53 6.65
N LYS A 60 8.09 -5.07 7.23
CA LYS A 60 8.48 -4.78 8.61
C LYS A 60 8.81 -3.30 8.81
N ASN A 61 9.50 -2.68 7.86
CA ASN A 61 9.85 -1.26 7.91
C ASN A 61 8.61 -0.37 7.79
N ILE A 62 7.66 -0.73 6.91
CA ILE A 62 6.37 -0.06 6.78
C ILE A 62 5.58 -0.12 8.09
N GLN A 63 5.41 -1.31 8.68
CA GLN A 63 4.71 -1.48 9.96
C GLN A 63 5.36 -0.69 11.10
N LYS A 64 6.71 -0.62 11.10
CA LYS A 64 7.45 0.19 12.06
C LYS A 64 7.18 1.69 11.88
N LEU A 65 7.11 2.17 10.64
CA LEU A 65 6.80 3.57 10.34
C LEU A 65 5.38 3.95 10.76
N ILE A 66 4.38 3.12 10.43
CA ILE A 66 2.96 3.41 10.72
C ILE A 66 2.58 3.12 12.19
N GLY A 67 3.43 2.42 12.94
CA GLY A 67 3.25 2.17 14.37
C GLY A 67 2.28 1.04 14.71
N PHE A 68 1.84 0.26 13.73
CA PHE A 68 0.99 -0.92 13.95
C PHE A 68 1.33 -2.06 12.99
N THR A 69 0.96 -3.27 13.38
CA THR A 69 1.11 -4.47 12.54
C THR A 69 -0.11 -4.64 11.65
N MET A 70 0.14 -4.85 10.35
CA MET A 70 -0.92 -5.13 9.40
C MET A 70 -1.26 -6.62 9.46
N PRO A 71 -2.55 -6.99 9.33
CA PRO A 71 -2.93 -8.40 9.25
C PRO A 71 -2.37 -9.02 7.97
N VAL A 72 -1.60 -10.10 8.13
CA VAL A 72 -1.02 -10.86 7.00
C VAL A 72 -1.78 -12.16 6.85
N ARG A 73 -2.30 -12.42 5.64
CA ARG A 73 -2.90 -13.70 5.28
C ARG A 73 -1.96 -14.45 4.32
N SER A 74 -1.41 -15.57 4.78
CA SER A 74 -0.65 -16.46 3.91
C SER A 74 -1.60 -17.34 3.10
N PHE A 75 -1.33 -17.48 1.81
CA PHE A 75 -2.04 -18.40 0.91
C PHE A 75 -1.23 -19.66 0.59
N TYR A 76 -0.05 -19.82 1.19
CA TYR A 76 0.72 -21.05 1.10
C TYR A 76 0.07 -22.14 1.96
N LYS A 77 -0.17 -23.29 1.34
CA LYS A 77 -0.70 -24.50 1.99
C LYS A 77 0.40 -25.26 2.71
#